data_AF-A0A7S9PT96-F1
#
_entry.id   AF-A0A7S9PT96-F1
#
_cell.length_a   1.000
_cell.length_b   1.000
_cell.length_c   1.000
_cell.angle_alpha   90.00
_cell.angle_beta   90.00
_cell.angle_gamma   90.00
#
_symmetry.space_group_name_H-M   'P 1'
#
loop_
_entity.id
_entity.type
_entity.pdbx_description
1 polymer ?
#
loop_
_entity_poly.entity_id
_entity_poly.type
_entity_poly.pdbx_seq_one_letter_code
_entity_poly.pdbx_strand_id
1 'polypeptide(L)'
;MKLLASIVTVVAMVSSVEACKCVGPNGNNVDATNSCCTQAGGSPSDGDCPSNLISQTLSNFASCCSGFQTKSDCTCPFGCARAELEAKAKKEGKTPPTAEEVKAFVASYE
;
A
#
# COMPACT_ATOMS: atom_id res chain seq x y z
N MET A 1 32.32 31.88 19.06
CA MET A 1 31.18 31.49 18.21
C MET A 1 31.38 30.03 17.81
N LYS A 2 30.54 29.11 18.31
CA LYS A 2 30.64 27.67 18.03
C LYS A 2 29.35 27.28 17.33
N LEU A 3 29.40 27.26 16.00
CA LEU A 3 28.30 26.87 15.14
C LEU A 3 28.17 25.35 15.21
N LEU A 4 27.25 24.86 16.03
CA LEU A 4 26.84 23.46 16.02
C LEU A 4 25.95 23.27 14.79
N ALA A 5 26.55 22.83 13.69
CA ALA A 5 25.84 22.41 12.50
C ALA A 5 25.14 21.07 12.80
N SER A 6 23.84 21.14 13.12
CA SER A 6 22.98 19.96 13.21
C SER A 6 22.80 19.38 11.81
N ILE A 7 23.44 18.25 11.57
CA ILE A 7 23.28 17.45 10.35
C ILE A 7 21.91 16.78 10.44
N VAL A 8 20.92 17.29 9.71
CA VAL A 8 19.64 16.62 9.50
C VAL A 8 19.87 15.53 8.46
N THR A 9 20.09 14.30 8.92
CA THR A 9 20.16 13.12 8.07
C THR A 9 18.75 12.77 7.61
N VAL A 10 18.35 13.28 6.44
CA VAL A 10 17.14 12.79 5.75
C VAL A 10 17.50 11.40 5.22
N VAL A 11 17.06 10.36 5.92
CA VAL A 11 17.05 8.99 5.38
C VAL A 11 16.09 9.03 4.20
N ALA A 12 16.62 9.15 2.99
CA ALA A 12 15.90 8.86 1.77
C ALA A 12 15.53 7.38 1.85
N MET A 13 14.25 7.11 2.14
CA MET A 13 13.69 5.77 1.99
C MET A 13 13.91 5.42 0.51
N VAL A 14 14.77 4.44 0.28
CA VAL A 14 14.94 3.81 -1.02
C VAL A 14 13.60 3.16 -1.34
N SER A 15 12.74 3.88 -2.06
CA SER A 15 11.59 3.28 -2.73
C SER A 15 12.16 2.40 -3.82
N SER A 16 12.48 1.16 -3.46
CA SER A 16 12.60 0.09 -4.44
C SER A 16 11.41 0.22 -5.39
N VAL A 17 11.67 0.36 -6.68
CA VAL A 17 10.63 0.30 -7.71
C VAL A 17 10.19 -1.16 -7.76
N GLU A 18 9.48 -1.57 -6.72
CA GLU A 18 8.81 -2.85 -6.61
C GLU A 18 7.54 -2.66 -7.42
N ALA A 19 7.23 -3.58 -8.31
CA ALA A 19 5.90 -3.62 -8.88
C ALA A 19 5.10 -4.64 -8.06
N CYS A 20 3.94 -4.22 -7.57
CA CYS A 20 3.06 -5.08 -6.80
C CYS A 20 2.39 -6.11 -7.70
N LYS A 21 2.32 -7.34 -7.20
CA LYS A 21 1.61 -8.46 -7.82
C LYS A 21 0.67 -9.10 -6.82
N CYS A 22 -0.46 -9.57 -7.32
CA CYS A 22 -1.31 -10.51 -6.62
C CYS A 22 -0.81 -11.93 -6.88
N VAL A 23 -0.23 -12.58 -5.88
CA VAL A 23 0.38 -13.91 -5.97
C VAL A 23 -0.53 -14.95 -5.30
N GLY A 24 -0.92 -15.97 -6.06
CA GLY A 24 -1.73 -17.09 -5.58
C GLY A 24 -0.94 -18.40 -5.51
N PRO A 25 -1.61 -19.53 -5.22
CA PRO A 25 -0.96 -20.85 -5.16
C PRO A 25 -0.35 -21.29 -6.49
N ASN A 26 -0.83 -20.74 -7.62
CA ASN A 26 -0.35 -21.03 -8.96
C ASN A 26 0.65 -19.99 -9.48
N GLY A 27 1.17 -19.10 -8.62
CA GLY A 27 2.06 -18.00 -9.00
C GLY A 27 1.33 -16.68 -9.25
N ASN A 28 1.90 -15.84 -10.11
CA ASN A 28 1.36 -14.51 -10.40
C ASN A 28 -0.04 -14.59 -11.02
N ASN A 29 -1.01 -13.93 -10.38
CA ASN A 29 -2.33 -13.73 -10.95
C ASN A 29 -2.36 -12.35 -11.64
N VAL A 30 -2.07 -12.35 -12.94
CA VAL A 30 -2.00 -11.14 -13.77
C VAL A 30 -3.34 -10.41 -13.83
N ASP A 31 -4.46 -11.16 -13.91
CA ASP A 31 -5.80 -10.58 -13.98
C ASP A 31 -6.15 -9.83 -12.68
N ALA A 32 -5.92 -10.49 -11.53
CA ALA A 32 -6.07 -9.87 -10.22
C ALA A 32 -5.14 -8.65 -10.06
N THR A 33 -3.88 -8.76 -10.49
CA THR A 33 -2.91 -7.66 -10.42
C THR A 33 -3.40 -6.45 -11.22
N ASN A 34 -3.85 -6.64 -12.45
CA ASN A 34 -4.34 -5.54 -13.30
C ASN A 34 -5.59 -4.89 -12.73
N SER A 35 -6.55 -5.70 -12.27
CA SER A 35 -7.79 -5.22 -11.67
C SER A 35 -7.54 -4.44 -10.39
N CYS A 36 -6.73 -4.99 -9.48
CA CYS A 36 -6.39 -4.36 -8.22
C CYS A 36 -5.52 -3.11 -8.40
N CYS A 37 -4.63 -3.09 -9.39
CA CYS A 37 -3.84 -1.91 -9.70
C CYS A 37 -4.73 -0.74 -10.12
N THR A 38 -5.70 -1.00 -10.99
CA THR A 38 -6.66 0.01 -11.46
C THR A 38 -7.53 0.51 -10.31
N GLN A 39 -8.01 -0.38 -9.44
CA GLN A 39 -8.79 0.00 -8.25
C GLN A 39 -8.00 0.84 -7.25
N ALA A 40 -6.69 0.56 -7.09
CA ALA A 40 -5.81 1.36 -6.25
C ALA A 40 -5.43 2.72 -6.87
N GLY A 41 -5.90 3.03 -8.09
CA GLY A 41 -5.59 4.27 -8.80
C GLY A 41 -4.27 4.23 -9.58
N GLY A 42 -3.66 3.05 -9.70
CA GLY A 42 -2.48 2.81 -10.53
C GLY A 42 -2.83 2.53 -11.99
N SER A 43 -1.79 2.34 -12.79
CA SER A 43 -1.90 1.91 -14.19
C SER A 43 -1.05 0.65 -14.36
N PRO A 44 -1.66 -0.53 -14.55
CA PRO A 44 -0.91 -1.76 -14.73
C PRO A 44 -0.07 -1.70 -16.00
N SER A 45 1.09 -2.36 -16.00
CA SER A 45 1.98 -2.48 -17.15
C SER A 45 2.62 -3.86 -17.12
N ASP A 46 2.54 -4.62 -18.21
CA ASP A 46 3.15 -5.96 -18.33
C ASP A 46 2.72 -7.00 -17.26
N GLY A 47 1.54 -6.84 -16.65
CA GLY A 47 1.08 -7.72 -15.56
C GLY A 47 1.69 -7.41 -14.20
N ASP A 48 2.24 -6.21 -14.07
CA ASP A 48 2.85 -5.62 -12.90
C ASP A 48 2.08 -4.33 -12.52
N CYS A 49 1.92 -4.08 -11.22
CA CYS A 49 1.39 -2.79 -10.74
C CYS A 49 2.53 -1.91 -10.21
N PRO A 50 2.88 -0.81 -10.88
CA PRO A 50 4.01 0.02 -10.43
C PRO A 50 3.72 0.67 -9.07
N SER A 51 4.44 0.25 -8.02
CA SER A 51 4.14 0.66 -6.62
C SER A 51 4.24 2.15 -6.39
N ASN A 52 5.05 2.86 -7.17
CA ASN A 52 5.18 4.32 -7.08
C ASN A 52 3.85 5.03 -7.37
N LEU A 53 2.98 4.46 -8.21
CA LEU A 53 1.68 5.02 -8.53
C LEU A 53 0.65 4.75 -7.42
N ILE A 54 0.85 3.65 -6.67
CA ILE A 54 -0.09 3.19 -5.63
C ILE A 54 0.53 3.22 -4.23
N SER A 55 1.62 3.94 -4.01
CA SER A 55 2.34 3.93 -2.72
C SER A 55 1.49 4.42 -1.54
N GLN A 56 0.49 5.25 -1.85
CA GLN A 56 -0.48 5.76 -0.89
C GLN A 56 -1.77 4.94 -0.87
N THR A 57 -1.83 3.84 -1.62
CA THR A 57 -3.01 2.98 -1.79
C THR A 57 -2.64 1.47 -1.71
N LEU A 58 -1.52 1.14 -1.09
CA LEU A 58 -0.99 -0.23 -1.05
C LEU A 58 -1.88 -1.17 -0.23
N SER A 59 -2.55 -0.69 0.82
CA SER A 59 -3.52 -1.48 1.57
C SER A 59 -4.75 -1.79 0.74
N ASN A 60 -5.22 -0.82 -0.06
CA ASN A 60 -6.32 -1.07 -0.99
C ASN A 60 -5.93 -2.13 -2.03
N PHE A 61 -4.70 -2.07 -2.55
CA PHE A 61 -4.19 -3.09 -3.46
C PHE A 61 -4.13 -4.47 -2.78
N ALA A 62 -3.57 -4.56 -1.57
CA ALA A 62 -3.47 -5.80 -0.81
C ALA A 62 -4.83 -6.39 -0.44
N SER A 63 -5.76 -5.55 0.03
CA SER A 63 -7.14 -5.91 0.30
C SER A 63 -7.86 -6.42 -0.95
N CYS A 64 -7.59 -5.83 -2.11
CA CYS A 64 -8.14 -6.30 -3.37
C CYS A 64 -7.59 -7.68 -3.73
N CYS A 65 -6.28 -7.91 -3.67
CA CYS A 65 -5.69 -9.23 -3.94
C CYS A 65 -6.30 -10.32 -3.03
N SER A 66 -6.53 -10.02 -1.75
CA SER A 66 -7.18 -10.92 -0.80
C SER A 66 -8.57 -11.36 -1.28
N GLY A 67 -9.35 -10.44 -1.87
CA GLY A 67 -10.64 -10.74 -2.51
C GLY A 67 -10.56 -11.73 -3.68
N PHE A 68 -9.41 -11.82 -4.35
CA PHE A 68 -9.12 -12.81 -5.40
C PHE A 68 -8.49 -14.11 -4.86
N GLN A 69 -8.48 -14.30 -3.53
CA GLN A 69 -7.80 -15.42 -2.86
C GLN A 69 -6.29 -15.46 -3.19
N THR A 70 -5.68 -14.28 -3.36
CA THR A 70 -4.25 -14.09 -3.61
C THR A 70 -3.67 -13.12 -2.59
N LYS A 71 -2.35 -13.12 -2.43
CA LYS A 71 -1.64 -12.20 -1.54
C LYS A 71 -0.88 -11.15 -2.35
N SER A 72 -0.91 -9.89 -1.91
CA SER A 72 -0.04 -8.88 -2.49
C SER A 72 1.41 -9.15 -2.10
N ASP A 73 2.32 -9.15 -3.08
CA ASP A 73 3.77 -9.22 -2.85
C ASP A 73 4.31 -7.90 -2.26
N CYS A 74 3.59 -6.79 -2.48
CA CYS A 74 3.84 -5.54 -1.77
C CYS A 74 3.27 -5.62 -0.36
N THR A 75 4.15 -5.42 0.63
CA THR A 75 3.76 -5.33 2.03
C THR A 75 3.36 -3.89 2.35
N CYS A 76 2.12 -3.69 2.79
CA CYS A 76 1.71 -2.43 3.42
C CYS A 76 1.69 -2.62 4.94
N PRO A 77 2.68 -2.09 5.68
CA PRO A 77 2.70 -2.18 7.13
C PRO A 77 1.55 -1.35 7.74
N PHE A 78 1.24 -1.59 9.02
CA PHE A 78 0.18 -0.89 9.76
C PHE A 78 0.17 0.65 9.56
N GLY A 79 1.33 1.29 9.50
CA GLY A 79 1.44 2.73 9.28
C GLY A 79 0.96 3.21 7.91
N CYS A 80 1.12 2.39 6.88
CA CYS A 80 0.63 2.65 5.52
C CYS A 80 -0.91 2.54 5.48
N ALA A 81 -1.48 1.47 6.07
CA ALA A 81 -2.92 1.29 6.18
C ALA A 81 -3.63 2.37 6.99
N ARG A 82 -3.00 2.80 8.09
CA ARG A 82 -3.52 3.92 8.88
C ARG A 82 -3.61 5.20 8.04
N ALA A 83 -2.53 5.57 7.34
CA ALA A 83 -2.49 6.78 6.53
C ALA A 83 -3.54 6.76 5.40
N GLU A 84 -3.73 5.60 4.76
CA GLU A 84 -4.78 5.39 3.76
C GLU A 84 -6.18 5.61 4.31
N LEU A 85 -6.50 4.92 5.40
CA LEU A 85 -7.82 4.98 6.01
C LEU A 85 -8.12 6.37 6.59
N GLU A 86 -7.12 7.05 7.17
CA GLU A 86 -7.23 8.45 7.61
C GLU A 86 -7.49 9.40 6.44
N ALA A 87 -6.75 9.25 5.33
CA ALA A 87 -6.94 10.07 4.13
C ALA A 87 -8.33 9.85 3.52
N LYS A 88 -8.81 8.60 3.51
CA LYS A 88 -10.16 8.23 3.07
C LYS A 88 -11.23 8.82 4.00
N ALA A 89 -11.11 8.64 5.32
CA ALA A 89 -12.03 9.19 6.30
C ALA A 89 -12.14 10.72 6.17
N LYS A 90 -11.00 11.42 5.99
CA LYS A 90 -10.96 12.86 5.77
C LYS A 90 -11.71 13.28 4.50
N LYS A 91 -11.54 12.55 3.38
CA LYS A 91 -12.29 12.82 2.13
C LYS A 91 -13.79 12.62 2.29
N GLU A 92 -14.19 11.67 3.13
CA GLU A 92 -15.60 11.35 3.41
C GLU A 92 -16.21 12.18 4.55
N GLY A 93 -15.43 13.06 5.20
CA GLY A 93 -15.88 13.82 6.36
C GLY A 93 -16.14 12.97 7.61
N LYS A 94 -15.55 11.78 7.69
CA LYS A 94 -15.67 10.82 8.80
C LYS A 94 -14.55 11.01 9.82
N THR A 95 -14.78 10.51 11.02
CA THR A 95 -13.73 10.41 12.04
C THR A 95 -12.62 9.46 11.59
N PRO A 96 -11.35 9.76 11.92
CA PRO A 96 -10.24 8.87 11.62
C PRO A 96 -10.42 7.51 12.32
N PRO A 97 -9.95 6.41 11.70
CA PRO A 97 -10.05 5.07 12.28
C PRO A 97 -9.23 4.96 13.56
N THR A 98 -9.71 4.16 14.50
CA THR A 98 -8.97 3.74 15.69
C THR A 98 -7.85 2.77 15.34
N ALA A 99 -6.87 2.63 16.24
CA ALA A 99 -5.80 1.66 16.06
C ALA A 99 -6.31 0.21 15.95
N GLU A 100 -7.42 -0.11 16.62
CA GLU A 100 -8.07 -1.42 16.55
C GLU A 100 -8.71 -1.67 15.18
N GLU A 101 -9.38 -0.67 14.61
CA GLU A 101 -9.95 -0.75 13.25
C GLU A 101 -8.87 -0.91 12.18
N VAL A 102 -7.76 -0.17 12.29
CA VAL A 102 -6.63 -0.33 11.38
C VAL A 102 -6.04 -1.74 11.51
N LYS A 103 -5.90 -2.25 12.74
CA LYS A 103 -5.36 -3.60 12.97
C LYS A 103 -6.28 -4.68 12.37
N ALA A 104 -7.59 -4.53 12.53
CA ALA A 104 -8.57 -5.44 11.95
C ALA A 104 -8.54 -5.39 10.41
N PHE A 105 -8.37 -4.21 9.83
CA PHE A 105 -8.24 -4.05 8.38
C PHE A 105 -6.97 -4.72 7.85
N VAL A 106 -5.81 -4.47 8.49
CA VAL A 106 -4.55 -5.12 8.10
C VAL A 106 -4.67 -6.64 8.19
N ALA A 107 -5.24 -7.16 9.27
CA ALA A 107 -5.43 -8.61 9.46
C ALA A 107 -6.37 -9.26 8.42
N SER A 108 -7.17 -8.48 7.69
CA SER A 108 -8.08 -9.01 6.66
C SER A 108 -7.40 -9.40 5.35
N TYR A 109 -6.16 -8.95 5.13
CA TYR A 109 -5.40 -9.22 3.91
C TYR A 109 -3.98 -9.76 4.16
N GLU A 110 -3.62 -10.05 5.41
CA GLU A 110 -2.35 -10.70 5.81
C GLU A 110 -2.35 -12.21 5.58
#